data_AF-A0A5N9AEI7-F1
#
_entry.id   AF-A0A5N9AEI7-F1
#
_cell.length_a   1.000
_cell.length_b   1.000
_cell.length_c   1.000
_cell.angle_alpha   90.00
_cell.angle_beta   90.00
_cell.angle_gamma   90.00
#
_symmetry.space_group_name_H-M   'P 1'
#
loop_
_entity.id
_entity.type
_entity.pdbx_description
1 polymer ?
#
loop_
_entity_poly.entity_id
_entity_poly.type
_entity_poly.pdbx_seq_one_letter_code
_entity_poly.pdbx_strand_id
1 'polypeptide(L)'
;MTERKRGQKICENCGEVNGVRAYECKKCDYPFKMKKYRKGNKKKKVEDHMTLNKGDLIRVVGGSGPFYTGEDGDKIYLVDRGKYTVADVDKLGIHAHGKHGYSYLYMGKRCRSPMMESITKAPCKIVLLKAVSHPNHESPKRRRSRA
;
A
#
# COMPACT_ATOMS: atom_id res chain seq x y z
N MET A 1 12.60 28.43 36.33
CA MET A 1 12.12 27.24 35.57
C MET A 1 11.78 27.71 34.16
N THR A 2 12.53 27.28 33.15
CA THR A 2 12.30 27.67 31.76
C THR A 2 10.95 27.12 31.30
N GLU A 3 9.99 28.03 31.06
CA GLU A 3 8.67 27.67 30.59
C GLU A 3 8.77 26.87 29.29
N ARG A 4 8.19 25.67 29.31
CA ARG A 4 8.13 24.82 28.12
C ARG A 4 7.18 25.48 27.12
N LYS A 5 7.73 26.03 26.04
CA LYS A 5 6.91 26.49 24.91
C LYS A 5 6.12 25.31 24.35
N ARG A 6 4.83 25.53 24.10
CA ARG A 6 3.95 24.51 23.51
C ARG A 6 4.55 24.00 22.20
N GLY A 7 4.46 22.70 21.95
CA GLY A 7 4.95 22.09 20.71
C GLY A 7 6.41 21.63 20.72
N GLN A 8 7.08 21.62 21.88
CA GLN A 8 8.47 21.14 22.03
C GLN A 8 8.58 19.92 22.95
N LYS A 9 9.62 19.10 22.73
CA LYS A 9 10.03 18.00 23.61
C LYS A 9 11.54 17.99 23.77
N ILE A 10 12.04 17.48 24.89
CA ILE A 10 13.46 17.46 25.22
C ILE A 10 14.00 16.05 24.95
N CYS A 11 15.20 15.96 24.38
CA CYS A 11 15.89 14.68 24.23
C CYS A 11 16.33 14.14 25.59
N GLU A 12 15.96 12.89 25.89
CA GLU A 12 16.38 12.18 27.11
C GLU A 12 17.90 11.94 27.14
N ASN A 13 18.55 11.84 25.96
CA ASN A 13 19.97 11.54 25.86
C ASN A 13 20.86 12.78 25.93
N CYS A 14 20.50 13.86 25.22
CA CYS A 14 21.38 15.04 25.09
C CYS A 14 20.76 16.37 25.56
N GLY A 15 19.53 16.37 26.07
CA GLY A 15 18.86 17.57 26.56
C GLY A 15 18.41 18.57 25.50
N GLU A 16 18.65 18.29 24.21
CA GLU A 16 18.32 19.20 23.11
C GLU A 16 16.81 19.37 22.91
N VAL A 17 16.37 20.62 22.65
CA VAL A 17 14.96 20.94 22.41
C VAL A 17 14.60 20.59 20.97
N ASN A 18 13.68 19.64 20.81
CA ASN A 18 13.20 19.14 19.54
C ASN A 18 11.71 19.45 19.36
N GLY A 19 11.23 19.44 18.12
CA GLY A 19 9.80 19.56 17.87
C GLY A 19 9.03 18.34 18.39
N VAL A 20 7.81 18.53 18.90
CA VAL A 20 6.95 17.44 19.44
C VAL A 20 6.79 16.28 18.45
N ARG A 21 6.78 16.57 17.14
CA ARG A 21 6.61 15.57 16.07
C ARG A 21 7.91 14.96 15.54
N ALA A 22 9.08 15.35 16.03
CA ALA A 22 10.34 14.77 15.60
C ALA A 22 10.41 13.27 15.98
N TYR A 23 10.91 12.41 15.09
CA TYR A 23 11.07 10.98 15.41
C TYR A 23 12.43 10.69 16.05
N GLU A 24 13.44 11.49 15.72
CA GLU A 24 14.81 11.39 16.21
C GLU A 24 15.27 12.76 16.71
N CYS A 25 16.22 12.78 17.64
CA CYS A 25 16.86 14.00 18.10
C CYS A 25 17.74 14.58 16.99
N LYS A 26 17.62 15.87 16.70
CA LYS A 26 18.44 16.54 15.67
C LYS A 26 19.95 16.57 15.96
N LYS A 27 20.37 16.33 17.21
CA LYS A 27 21.76 16.47 17.66
C LYS A 27 22.47 15.14 17.85
N CYS A 28 21.77 14.14 18.38
CA CYS A 28 22.37 12.85 18.73
C CYS A 28 21.65 11.65 18.10
N ASP A 29 20.72 11.90 17.18
CA ASP A 29 19.90 10.89 16.47
C ASP A 29 19.15 9.91 17.38
N TYR A 30 19.06 10.22 18.68
CA TYR A 30 18.38 9.37 19.65
C TYR A 30 16.88 9.26 19.27
N PRO A 31 16.36 8.04 19.08
CA PRO A 31 14.98 7.84 18.65
C PRO A 31 14.01 8.16 19.80
N PHE A 32 13.02 8.99 19.50
CA PHE A 32 11.97 9.33 20.45
C PHE A 32 10.88 8.24 20.50
N LYS A 33 10.48 7.87 21.71
CA LYS A 33 9.30 7.01 21.94
C LYS A 33 8.02 7.73 21.52
N MET A 34 7.46 7.36 20.37
CA MET A 34 6.23 7.95 19.81
C MET A 34 5.04 6.99 20.00
N LYS A 35 3.88 7.50 20.45
CA LYS A 35 2.65 6.69 20.60
C LYS A 35 2.12 6.14 19.27
N LYS A 36 2.41 6.82 18.16
CA LYS A 36 2.03 6.39 16.80
C LYS A 36 3.27 6.25 15.95
N TYR A 37 3.43 5.10 15.31
CA TYR A 37 4.49 4.89 14.33
C TYR A 37 4.32 5.84 13.14
N ARG A 38 5.44 6.19 12.50
CA ARG A 38 5.43 6.83 11.18
C ARG A 38 4.74 5.87 10.24
N LYS A 39 3.48 6.11 9.85
CA LYS A 39 2.77 5.27 8.88
C LYS A 39 3.72 4.98 7.72
N GLY A 40 4.19 3.74 7.68
CA GLY A 40 5.32 3.31 6.87
C GLY A 40 4.96 3.44 5.40
N ASN A 41 6.01 3.67 4.61
CA ASN A 41 6.09 3.84 3.17
C ASN A 41 4.76 4.09 2.45
N LYS A 42 4.69 5.29 1.83
CA LYS A 42 3.78 5.61 0.74
C LYS A 42 3.65 4.35 -0.12
N LYS A 43 2.44 3.79 -0.16
CA LYS A 43 1.97 2.79 -1.12
C LYS A 43 2.80 2.85 -2.40
N LYS A 44 3.80 1.98 -2.55
CA LYS A 44 4.70 2.02 -3.72
C LYS A 44 3.88 1.50 -4.89
N LYS A 45 3.62 2.37 -5.86
CA LYS A 45 3.03 1.94 -7.13
C LYS A 45 4.04 0.98 -7.76
N VAL A 46 3.54 -0.18 -8.15
CA VAL A 46 4.35 -1.17 -8.88
C VAL A 46 4.27 -0.77 -10.34
N GLU A 47 5.42 -0.40 -10.91
CA GLU A 47 5.53 -0.04 -12.34
C GLU A 47 5.80 -1.27 -13.18
N ASP A 48 6.70 -2.13 -12.71
CA ASP A 48 7.02 -3.42 -13.32
C ASP A 48 6.52 -4.56 -12.43
N HIS A 49 5.53 -5.31 -12.93
CA HIS A 49 4.91 -6.42 -12.22
C HIS A 49 5.81 -7.65 -12.14
N MET A 50 6.82 -7.77 -12.99
CA MET A 50 7.78 -8.88 -12.97
C MET A 50 8.66 -8.88 -11.72
N THR A 51 8.70 -7.77 -10.99
CA THR A 51 9.45 -7.65 -9.73
C THR A 51 8.71 -8.22 -8.51
N LEU A 52 7.47 -8.67 -8.69
CA LEU A 52 6.66 -9.25 -7.62
C LEU A 52 7.02 -10.71 -7.40
N ASN A 53 7.02 -11.13 -6.15
CA ASN A 53 7.26 -12.51 -5.77
C ASN A 53 5.97 -13.18 -5.30
N LYS A 54 5.93 -14.51 -5.42
CA LYS A 54 4.87 -15.34 -4.82
C LYS A 54 4.76 -15.05 -3.33
N GLY A 55 3.54 -14.78 -2.86
CA GLY A 55 3.23 -14.39 -1.49
C GLY A 55 3.16 -12.88 -1.25
N ASP A 56 3.60 -12.04 -2.20
CA ASP A 56 3.50 -10.60 -2.05
C ASP A 56 2.03 -10.15 -1.94
N LEU A 57 1.77 -9.22 -1.03
CA LEU A 57 0.47 -8.60 -0.88
C LEU A 57 0.41 -7.33 -1.73
N ILE A 58 -0.49 -7.33 -2.71
CA ILE A 58 -0.74 -6.18 -3.58
C ILE A 58 -2.15 -5.66 -3.39
N ARG A 59 -2.36 -4.40 -3.75
CA ARG A 59 -3.68 -3.78 -3.84
C ARG A 59 -3.92 -3.26 -5.25
N VAL A 60 -5.01 -3.72 -5.85
CA VAL A 60 -5.52 -3.19 -7.12
C VAL A 60 -6.27 -1.88 -6.85
N VAL A 61 -5.95 -0.86 -7.63
CA VAL A 61 -6.65 0.43 -7.63
C VAL A 61 -7.89 0.31 -8.51
N GLY A 62 -9.05 0.74 -8.01
CA GLY A 62 -10.30 0.70 -8.78
C GLY A 62 -10.24 1.58 -10.03
N GLY A 63 -11.08 1.29 -11.02
CA GLY A 63 -11.05 1.98 -12.32
C GLY A 63 -9.78 1.69 -13.11
N SER A 64 -9.25 0.47 -13.00
CA SER A 64 -8.11 0.00 -13.78
C SER A 64 -8.27 -1.47 -14.15
N GLY A 65 -7.47 -1.94 -15.10
CA GLY A 65 -7.60 -3.27 -15.67
C GLY A 65 -8.48 -3.32 -16.91
N PRO A 66 -8.76 -4.53 -17.42
CA PRO A 66 -9.69 -4.75 -18.53
C PRO A 66 -11.08 -4.18 -18.23
N PHE A 67 -11.72 -3.63 -19.25
CA PHE A 67 -13.06 -3.07 -19.15
C PHE A 67 -13.88 -3.37 -20.40
N TYR A 68 -15.19 -3.46 -20.18
CA TYR A 68 -16.22 -3.48 -21.21
C TYR A 68 -16.67 -2.05 -21.49
N THR A 69 -16.87 -1.71 -22.76
CA THR A 69 -17.46 -0.44 -23.19
C THR A 69 -18.90 -0.70 -23.62
N GLY A 70 -19.87 -0.10 -22.90
CA GLY A 70 -21.29 -0.19 -23.25
C GLY A 70 -21.66 0.70 -24.45
N GLU A 71 -22.90 0.60 -24.89
CA GLU A 71 -23.44 1.37 -26.02
C GLU A 71 -23.39 2.88 -25.76
N ASP A 72 -23.66 3.29 -24.53
CA ASP A 72 -23.58 4.69 -24.08
C ASP A 72 -22.13 5.20 -23.89
N GLY A 73 -21.13 4.35 -24.15
CA GLY A 73 -19.71 4.66 -23.95
C GLY A 73 -19.21 4.46 -22.51
N ASP A 74 -20.08 4.00 -21.60
CA ASP A 74 -19.73 3.71 -20.22
C ASP A 74 -18.73 2.56 -20.09
N LYS A 75 -17.78 2.72 -19.15
CA LYS A 75 -16.71 1.74 -18.91
C LYS A 75 -16.97 0.94 -17.65
N ILE A 76 -17.27 -0.34 -17.85
CA ILE A 76 -17.46 -1.30 -16.77
C ILE A 76 -16.16 -2.10 -16.61
N TYR A 77 -15.44 -1.86 -15.52
CA TYR A 77 -14.19 -2.55 -15.24
C TYR A 77 -14.47 -3.97 -14.76
N LEU A 78 -13.77 -4.93 -15.34
CA LEU A 78 -13.95 -6.37 -15.11
C LEU A 78 -13.10 -6.90 -13.95
N VAL A 79 -12.34 -6.02 -13.29
CA VAL A 79 -11.43 -6.38 -12.21
C VAL A 79 -11.88 -5.73 -10.92
N ASP A 80 -12.05 -6.55 -9.89
CA ASP A 80 -12.42 -6.09 -8.56
C ASP A 80 -11.31 -5.29 -7.88
N ARG A 81 -11.69 -4.16 -7.29
CA ARG A 81 -10.80 -3.42 -6.40
C ARG A 81 -10.58 -4.23 -5.13
N GLY A 82 -9.32 -4.38 -4.69
CA GLY A 82 -9.09 -5.21 -3.52
C GLY A 82 -7.63 -5.44 -3.19
N LYS A 83 -7.44 -6.20 -2.11
CA LYS A 83 -6.15 -6.79 -1.76
C LYS A 83 -6.07 -8.18 -2.38
N TYR A 84 -4.90 -8.52 -2.90
CA TYR A 84 -4.62 -9.80 -3.50
C TYR A 84 -3.26 -10.31 -3.01
N THR A 85 -3.15 -11.62 -2.89
CA THR A 85 -1.89 -12.32 -2.66
C THR A 85 -1.40 -12.87 -3.99
N VAL A 86 -0.17 -12.51 -4.38
CA VAL A 86 0.44 -13.00 -5.62
C VAL A 86 0.68 -14.50 -5.51
N ALA A 87 0.15 -15.26 -6.46
CA ALA A 87 0.37 -16.70 -6.59
C ALA A 87 1.49 -16.98 -7.60
N ASP A 88 1.47 -16.28 -8.73
CA ASP A 88 2.47 -16.37 -9.79
C ASP A 88 2.46 -15.12 -10.68
N VAL A 89 3.49 -14.92 -11.49
CA VAL A 89 3.64 -13.76 -12.38
C VAL A 89 4.06 -14.23 -13.76
N ASP A 90 3.40 -13.72 -14.80
CA ASP A 90 3.72 -14.01 -16.18
C ASP A 90 4.01 -12.73 -16.99
N LYS A 91 4.28 -12.91 -18.29
CA LYS A 91 4.59 -11.78 -19.19
C LYS A 91 3.42 -10.82 -19.39
N LEU A 92 2.18 -11.27 -19.16
CA LEU A 92 0.98 -10.53 -19.51
C LEU A 92 0.21 -10.02 -18.29
N GLY A 93 0.57 -10.45 -17.08
CA GLY A 93 -0.22 -10.23 -15.89
C GLY A 93 0.28 -10.97 -14.66
N ILE A 94 -0.63 -11.07 -13.68
CA ILE A 94 -0.37 -11.61 -12.36
C ILE A 94 -1.49 -12.57 -12.00
N HIS A 95 -1.11 -13.78 -11.61
CA HIS A 95 -2.00 -14.76 -11.02
C HIS A 95 -2.10 -14.46 -9.52
N ALA A 96 -3.30 -14.16 -9.01
CA ALA A 96 -3.45 -13.75 -7.62
C ALA A 96 -4.72 -14.27 -6.97
N HIS A 97 -4.70 -14.42 -5.64
CA HIS A 97 -5.88 -14.76 -4.85
C HIS A 97 -6.40 -13.53 -4.11
N GLY A 98 -7.65 -13.17 -4.40
CA GLY A 98 -8.38 -12.10 -3.71
C GLY A 98 -9.37 -12.66 -2.69
N LYS A 99 -10.26 -11.79 -2.21
CA LYS A 99 -11.32 -12.17 -1.26
C LYS A 99 -12.28 -13.22 -1.85
N HIS A 100 -12.56 -13.12 -3.14
CA HIS A 100 -13.56 -13.94 -3.84
C HIS A 100 -12.95 -15.14 -4.57
N GLY A 101 -11.68 -15.45 -4.30
CA GLY A 101 -10.98 -16.58 -4.92
C GLY A 101 -9.88 -16.12 -5.87
N TYR A 102 -9.62 -16.95 -6.87
CA TYR A 102 -8.56 -16.72 -7.86
C TYR A 102 -8.96 -15.62 -8.85
N SER A 103 -8.00 -14.78 -9.24
CA SER A 103 -8.19 -13.72 -10.21
C SER A 103 -6.90 -13.50 -11.01
N TYR A 104 -7.06 -13.19 -12.29
CA TYR A 104 -5.96 -12.85 -13.17
C TYR A 104 -5.94 -11.34 -13.43
N LEU A 105 -4.85 -10.68 -13.06
CA LEU A 105 -4.68 -9.23 -13.21
C LEU A 105 -3.84 -8.95 -14.45
N TYR A 106 -4.47 -8.50 -15.52
CA TYR A 106 -3.77 -8.17 -16.76
C TYR A 106 -2.86 -6.94 -16.57
N MET A 107 -1.60 -7.05 -16.96
CA MET A 107 -0.56 -6.01 -16.88
C MET A 107 0.09 -5.71 -18.23
N GLY A 108 -0.30 -6.41 -19.30
CA GLY A 108 0.23 -6.21 -20.64
C GLY A 108 -0.16 -4.89 -21.29
N LYS A 109 0.28 -4.70 -22.54
CA LYS A 109 -0.08 -3.52 -23.35
C LYS A 109 -1.58 -3.45 -23.58
N ARG A 110 -2.11 -2.23 -23.67
CA ARG A 110 -3.52 -2.03 -23.98
C ARG A 110 -3.83 -2.56 -25.38
N CYS A 111 -4.80 -3.45 -25.49
CA CYS A 111 -5.24 -4.03 -26.75
C CYS A 111 -6.73 -4.36 -26.72
N ARG A 112 -7.38 -4.43 -27.88
CA ARG A 112 -8.76 -4.96 -27.95
C ARG A 112 -8.73 -6.47 -27.72
N SER A 113 -9.79 -7.00 -27.12
CA SER A 113 -9.92 -8.45 -26.99
C SER A 113 -10.15 -9.06 -28.37
N PRO A 114 -9.45 -10.14 -28.74
CA PRO A 114 -9.71 -10.83 -30.00
C PRO A 114 -11.07 -11.53 -30.02
N MET A 115 -11.67 -11.77 -28.85
CA MET A 115 -12.94 -12.47 -28.74
C MET A 115 -14.15 -11.53 -28.83
N MET A 116 -14.02 -10.29 -28.35
CA MET A 116 -15.12 -9.32 -28.34
C MET A 116 -14.56 -7.90 -28.46
N GLU A 117 -15.06 -7.15 -29.44
CA GLU A 117 -14.60 -5.78 -29.71
C GLU A 117 -14.96 -4.79 -28.59
N SER A 118 -16.05 -5.05 -27.88
CA SER A 118 -16.52 -4.26 -26.74
C SER A 118 -15.62 -4.37 -25.51
N ILE A 119 -14.76 -5.39 -25.43
CA ILE A 119 -13.78 -5.54 -24.35
C ILE A 119 -12.42 -5.01 -24.77
N THR A 120 -11.91 -4.09 -23.96
CA THR A 120 -10.53 -3.62 -24.07
C THR A 120 -9.71 -4.16 -22.90
N LYS A 121 -8.63 -4.89 -23.21
CA LYS A 121 -7.61 -5.27 -22.23
C LYS A 121 -6.75 -4.05 -21.94
N ALA A 122 -6.64 -3.67 -20.68
CA ALA A 122 -5.80 -2.57 -20.22
C ALA A 122 -5.11 -2.96 -18.90
N PRO A 123 -3.89 -2.47 -18.65
CA PRO A 123 -3.13 -2.87 -17.47
C PRO A 123 -3.79 -2.42 -16.16
N CYS A 124 -3.78 -3.30 -15.17
CA CYS A 124 -4.19 -3.00 -13.80
C CYS A 124 -3.20 -2.02 -13.15
N LYS A 125 -3.71 -1.10 -12.33
CA LYS A 125 -2.88 -0.25 -11.48
C LYS A 125 -2.76 -0.91 -10.12
N ILE A 126 -1.56 -1.32 -9.75
CA ILE A 126 -1.30 -2.05 -8.51
C ILE A 126 -0.32 -1.33 -7.59
N VAL A 127 -0.47 -1.62 -6.31
CA VAL A 127 0.33 -1.05 -5.22
C VAL A 127 0.83 -2.19 -4.35
N LEU A 128 2.13 -2.23 -4.09
CA LEU A 128 2.72 -3.19 -3.17
C LEU A 128 2.43 -2.79 -1.72
N LEU A 129 1.86 -3.71 -0.95
CA LEU A 129 1.63 -3.57 0.48
C LEU A 129 2.77 -4.26 1.24
N LYS A 130 3.94 -3.62 1.32
CA LYS A 130 5.01 -4.12 2.20
C LYS A 130 4.58 -4.01 3.66
N ALA A 131 4.46 -5.13 4.36
CA ALA A 131 4.41 -5.17 5.81
C ALA A 131 5.84 -5.16 6.34
N VAL A 132 6.46 -3.98 6.45
CA VAL A 132 7.67 -3.83 7.26
C VAL A 132 7.26 -3.09 8.53
N SER A 133 6.95 -3.85 9.57
CA SER A 133 7.03 -3.33 10.94
C SER A 133 8.50 -3.17 11.29
N HIS A 134 8.89 -2.01 11.82
CA HIS A 134 10.20 -1.88 12.48
C HIS A 134 10.30 -2.95 13.59
N PRO A 135 11.47 -3.58 13.79
CA PRO A 135 11.65 -4.65 14.77
C PRO A 135 11.30 -4.26 16.22
N ASN A 136 11.24 -2.96 16.55
CA ASN A 136 11.01 -2.46 17.92
C ASN A 136 9.62 -1.86 18.16
N HIS A 137 8.61 -2.11 17.31
CA HIS A 137 7.26 -1.59 17.54
C HIS A 137 6.30 -2.69 18.05
N GLU A 138 6.16 -2.79 19.37
CA GLU A 138 4.99 -3.46 19.96
C GLU A 138 3.76 -2.57 19.80
N SER A 139 2.82 -3.00 18.96
CA SER A 139 1.52 -2.34 18.89
C SER A 139 0.82 -2.52 20.22
N PRO A 140 0.34 -1.45 20.89
CA PRO A 140 -0.41 -1.61 22.13
C PRO A 140 -1.60 -2.51 21.86
N LYS A 141 -1.63 -3.69 22.53
CA LYS A 141 -2.73 -4.64 22.46
C LYS A 141 -3.99 -3.88 22.87
N ARG A 142 -4.88 -3.61 21.92
CA ARG A 142 -6.19 -3.02 22.21
C ARG A 142 -6.92 -4.01 23.12
N ARG A 143 -6.89 -3.78 24.44
CA ARG A 143 -7.84 -4.42 25.35
C ARG A 143 -9.21 -3.91 24.93
N ARG A 144 -9.99 -4.76 24.27
CA ARG A 144 -11.43 -4.53 24.16
C ARG A 144 -11.96 -4.60 25.58
N SER A 145 -12.27 -3.46 26.18
CA SER A 145 -13.15 -3.45 27.33
C SER A 145 -14.46 -4.08 26.86
N ARG A 146 -14.77 -5.28 27.37
CA ARG A 146 -16.13 -5.79 27.31
C ARG A 146 -16.96 -4.81 28.14
N ALA A 147 -17.85 -4.09 27.46
CA ALA A 147 -18.98 -3.43 28.10
C ALA A 147 -20.00 -4.50 28.49
#